data_AF-A0A936NKZ3-F1
#
_entry.id   AF-A0A936NKZ3-F1
#
_cell.length_a   1.000
_cell.length_b   1.000
_cell.length_c   1.000
_cell.angle_alpha   90.00
_cell.angle_beta   90.00
_cell.angle_gamma   90.00
#
_symmetry.space_group_name_H-M   'P 1'
#
loop_
_entity.id
_entity.type
_entity.pdbx_description
1 polymer ?
#
loop_
_entity_poly.entity_id
_entity_poly.type
_entity_poly.pdbx_seq_one_letter_code
_entity_poly.pdbx_strand_id
1 'polypeptide(L)'
;MKSDQEREAHRRFVQALQHEHLTCAKPGCGGPMDVVDHTLHTAKIKTYEATCEQCHTVEHITGKETHQPAWDDASITLMAEAHLLHDQPICPFDETPITFVSLPNPRRKGRYRLLCYYCGRHTEMNWPPPEAKR
;
A
#
# COMPACT_ATOMS: atom_id res chain seq x y z
N MET A 1 -9.32 -14.80 10.65
CA MET A 1 -10.33 -14.06 9.87
C MET A 1 -10.34 -12.63 10.40
N LYS A 2 -10.09 -11.61 9.57
CA LYS A 2 -10.10 -10.20 10.01
C LYS A 2 -11.50 -9.86 10.56
N SER A 3 -11.59 -9.06 11.62
CA SER A 3 -12.90 -8.57 12.05
C SER A 3 -13.49 -7.63 10.99
N ASP A 4 -14.81 -7.43 10.98
CA ASP A 4 -15.43 -6.50 10.02
C ASP A 4 -14.90 -5.07 10.19
N GLN A 5 -14.55 -4.68 11.42
CA GLN A 5 -13.89 -3.41 11.70
C GLN A 5 -12.49 -3.33 11.07
N GLU A 6 -11.70 -4.40 11.16
CA GLU A 6 -10.37 -4.45 10.52
C GLU A 6 -10.47 -4.43 9.00
N ARG A 7 -11.48 -5.07 8.42
CA ARG A 7 -11.75 -5.04 6.98
C ARG A 7 -12.15 -3.65 6.50
N GLU A 8 -13.00 -2.97 7.27
CA GLU A 8 -13.40 -1.60 6.96
C GLU A 8 -12.23 -0.63 7.06
N ALA A 9 -11.43 -0.69 8.14
CA ALA A 9 -10.26 0.15 8.30
C ALA A 9 -9.24 -0.06 7.16
N HIS A 10 -9.02 -1.32 6.76
CA HIS A 10 -8.17 -1.65 5.62
C HIS A 10 -8.73 -1.11 4.29
N ARG A 11 -10.03 -1.23 4.06
CA ARG A 11 -10.69 -0.65 2.88
C ARG A 11 -10.49 0.86 2.82
N ARG A 12 -10.76 1.57 3.92
CA ARG A 12 -10.59 3.03 4.00
C ARG A 12 -9.13 3.44 3.78
N PHE A 13 -8.19 2.65 4.29
CA PHE A 13 -6.77 2.85 4.01
C PHE A 13 -6.42 2.71 2.53
N VAL A 14 -6.93 1.67 1.85
CA VAL A 14 -6.66 1.45 0.41
C VAL A 14 -7.25 2.59 -0.42
N GLN A 15 -8.46 3.05 -0.10
CA GLN A 15 -9.07 4.22 -0.75
C GLN A 15 -8.19 5.47 -0.59
N ALA A 16 -7.74 5.77 0.63
CA ALA A 16 -6.83 6.89 0.88
C ALA A 16 -5.50 6.73 0.11
N LEU A 17 -4.92 5.53 0.08
CA LEU A 17 -3.68 5.22 -0.63
C LEU A 17 -3.79 5.44 -2.15
N GLN A 18 -4.94 5.12 -2.73
CA GLN A 18 -5.20 5.27 -4.17
C GLN A 18 -5.78 6.64 -4.52
N HIS A 19 -5.92 7.56 -3.55
CA HIS A 19 -6.56 8.86 -3.70
C HIS A 19 -8.01 8.76 -4.21
N GLU A 20 -8.72 7.72 -3.79
CA GLU A 20 -10.15 7.55 -4.05
C GLU A 20 -11.00 8.39 -3.10
N HIS A 21 -12.25 8.66 -3.50
CA HIS A 21 -13.19 9.41 -2.67
C HIS A 21 -13.58 8.64 -1.40
N LEU A 22 -13.37 9.30 -0.24
CA LEU A 22 -13.86 8.83 1.05
C LEU A 22 -15.18 9.50 1.42
N THR A 23 -16.09 8.71 1.99
CA THR A 23 -17.36 9.19 2.54
C THR A 23 -17.37 9.07 4.06
N CYS A 24 -18.02 10.04 4.70
CA CYS A 24 -18.11 10.12 6.16
C CYS A 24 -18.88 8.92 6.72
N ALA A 25 -18.22 8.13 7.58
CA ALA A 25 -18.83 6.98 8.26
C ALA A 25 -19.79 7.37 9.40
N LYS A 26 -19.86 8.67 9.76
CA LYS A 26 -20.76 9.15 10.81
C LYS A 26 -22.22 8.92 10.38
N PRO A 27 -23.04 8.22 11.19
CA PRO A 27 -24.45 8.03 10.89
C PRO A 27 -25.17 9.35 10.60
N GLY A 28 -25.85 9.42 9.45
CA GLY A 28 -26.63 10.58 9.04
C GLY A 28 -25.87 11.70 8.31
N CYS A 29 -24.55 11.59 8.10
CA CYS A 29 -23.80 12.56 7.29
C CYS A 29 -23.56 12.06 5.86
N GLY A 30 -22.77 11.01 5.69
CA GLY A 30 -22.42 10.46 4.36
C GLY A 30 -21.70 11.43 3.43
N GLY A 31 -21.30 12.62 3.90
CA GLY A 31 -20.66 13.65 3.11
C GLY A 31 -19.25 13.27 2.64
N PRO A 32 -18.73 13.96 1.60
CA PRO A 32 -17.35 13.76 1.15
C PRO A 32 -16.36 14.12 2.26
N MET A 33 -15.18 13.51 2.17
CA MET A 33 -14.07 13.77 3.08
C MET A 33 -12.86 14.26 2.29
N ASP A 34 -12.24 15.33 2.80
CA ASP A 34 -10.92 15.78 2.38
C ASP A 34 -9.85 14.92 3.08
N VAL A 35 -8.82 14.50 2.37
CA VAL A 35 -7.83 13.52 2.84
C VAL A 35 -6.43 14.09 2.71
N VAL A 36 -5.72 14.18 3.84
CA VAL A 36 -4.37 14.73 3.93
C VAL A 36 -3.39 13.62 4.31
N ASP A 37 -2.32 13.47 3.54
CA ASP A 37 -1.22 12.55 3.85
C ASP A 37 -0.28 13.19 4.89
N HIS A 38 -0.20 12.59 6.07
CA HIS A 38 0.67 12.98 7.18
C HIS A 38 1.89 12.06 7.33
N THR A 39 2.16 11.22 6.34
CA THR A 39 3.25 10.24 6.39
C THR A 39 4.61 10.93 6.49
N LEU A 40 5.37 10.58 7.52
CA LEU A 40 6.75 11.02 7.66
C LEU A 40 7.62 10.40 6.55
N HIS A 41 8.63 11.12 6.08
CA HIS A 41 9.51 10.65 5.00
C HIS A 41 10.17 9.28 5.27
N THR A 42 10.43 8.96 6.54
CA THR A 42 11.05 7.69 6.96
C THR A 42 10.04 6.61 7.36
N ALA A 43 8.74 6.91 7.33
CA ALA A 43 7.72 5.97 7.75
C ALA A 43 7.56 4.85 6.73
N LYS A 44 7.48 3.61 7.23
CA LYS A 44 7.21 2.45 6.38
C LYS A 44 5.73 2.27 6.05
N ILE A 45 4.88 2.90 6.85
CA ILE A 45 3.44 2.83 6.80
C ILE A 45 2.91 4.24 6.61
N LYS A 46 1.90 4.38 5.76
CA LYS A 46 1.27 5.67 5.55
C LYS A 46 0.25 5.99 6.63
N THR A 47 0.12 7.28 6.93
CA THR A 47 -0.83 7.83 7.89
C THR A 47 -1.56 8.98 7.23
N TYR A 48 -2.88 8.97 7.28
CA TYR A 48 -3.73 10.00 6.72
C TYR A 48 -4.68 10.55 7.78
N GLU A 49 -5.06 11.79 7.59
CA GLU A 49 -6.20 12.39 8.27
C GLU A 49 -7.29 12.64 7.23
N ALA A 50 -8.50 12.17 7.49
CA ALA A 50 -9.66 12.44 6.65
C ALA A 50 -10.66 13.30 7.42
N THR A 51 -11.02 14.46 6.88
CA THR A 51 -11.96 15.40 7.50
C THR A 51 -13.21 15.54 6.66
N CYS A 52 -14.38 15.27 7.25
CA CYS A 52 -15.65 15.44 6.54
C CYS A 52 -15.95 16.92 6.30
N GLU A 53 -16.27 17.28 5.05
CA GLU A 53 -16.58 18.65 4.65
C GLU A 53 -17.90 19.17 5.25
N GLN A 54 -18.81 18.27 5.65
CA GLN A 54 -20.13 18.65 6.16
C GLN A 54 -20.22 18.70 7.68
N CYS A 55 -19.77 17.63 8.36
CA CYS A 55 -19.94 17.50 9.81
C CYS A 55 -18.62 17.67 10.58
N HIS A 56 -17.52 17.96 9.87
CA HIS A 56 -16.18 18.19 10.42
C HIS A 56 -15.66 17.06 11.32
N THR A 57 -16.21 15.86 11.16
CA THR A 57 -15.67 14.67 11.83
C THR A 57 -14.34 14.31 11.20
N VAL A 58 -13.36 14.12 12.06
CA VAL A 58 -11.99 13.76 11.70
C VAL A 58 -11.79 12.26 11.94
N GLU A 59 -11.18 11.60 10.97
CA GLU A 59 -10.80 10.21 11.03
C GLU A 59 -9.29 10.06 10.79
N HIS A 60 -8.64 9.26 11.64
CA HIS A 60 -7.24 8.91 11.45
C HIS A 60 -7.15 7.54 10.79
N ILE A 61 -6.51 7.48 9.63
CA ILE A 61 -6.41 6.28 8.81
C ILE A 61 -4.94 5.89 8.73
N THR A 62 -4.61 4.66 9.12
CA THR A 62 -3.22 4.17 9.12
C THR A 62 -3.16 2.68 8.83
N GLY A 63 -1.99 2.22 8.40
CA GLY A 63 -1.72 0.81 8.20
C GLY A 63 -1.47 0.05 9.50
N LYS A 64 -1.40 -1.28 9.41
CA LYS A 64 -1.12 -2.17 10.53
C LYS A 64 0.26 -2.79 10.37
N GLU A 65 1.23 -2.31 11.15
CA GLU A 65 2.60 -2.77 11.05
C GLU A 65 2.74 -4.26 11.31
N THR A 66 3.28 -4.98 10.34
CA THR A 66 3.52 -6.42 10.44
C THR A 66 4.65 -6.79 9.48
N HIS A 67 5.86 -6.94 10.03
CA HIS A 67 7.06 -7.23 9.24
C HIS A 67 7.35 -8.72 9.06
N GLN A 68 6.62 -9.59 9.77
CA GLN A 68 6.87 -11.03 9.78
C GLN A 68 5.63 -11.84 9.40
N PRO A 69 5.77 -12.86 8.54
CA PRO A 69 6.98 -13.21 7.78
C PRO A 69 7.29 -12.16 6.70
N ALA A 70 8.53 -12.06 6.23
CA ALA A 70 8.87 -11.26 5.05
C ALA A 70 8.21 -11.85 3.78
N TRP A 71 8.21 -11.12 2.66
CA TRP A 71 7.88 -11.73 1.38
C TRP A 71 8.94 -12.75 0.98
N ASP A 72 8.50 -13.91 0.51
CA ASP A 72 9.39 -14.89 -0.10
C ASP A 72 9.66 -14.55 -1.57
N ASP A 73 10.66 -15.22 -2.16
CA ASP A 73 11.10 -14.96 -3.53
C ASP A 73 9.98 -15.23 -4.57
N ALA A 74 9.10 -16.19 -4.28
CA ALA A 74 7.95 -16.51 -5.13
C ALA A 74 6.95 -15.35 -5.16
N SER A 75 6.58 -14.80 -4.00
CA SER A 75 5.71 -13.63 -3.90
C SER A 75 6.31 -12.42 -4.60
N ILE A 76 7.62 -12.18 -4.41
CA ILE A 76 8.33 -11.08 -5.06
C ILE A 76 8.29 -11.22 -6.58
N THR A 77 8.50 -12.42 -7.09
CA THR A 77 8.46 -12.71 -8.53
C THR A 77 7.07 -12.46 -9.10
N LEU A 78 6.01 -12.96 -8.46
CA LEU A 78 4.62 -12.73 -8.90
C LEU A 78 4.25 -11.24 -8.90
N MET A 79 4.63 -10.50 -7.87
CA MET A 79 4.41 -9.04 -7.83
C MET A 79 5.16 -8.32 -8.96
N ALA A 80 6.38 -8.76 -9.28
CA ALA A 80 7.15 -8.18 -10.38
C ALA A 80 6.53 -8.49 -11.75
N GLU A 81 6.07 -9.72 -11.97
CA GLU A 81 5.38 -10.12 -13.20
C GLU A 81 4.11 -9.28 -13.42
N ALA A 82 3.26 -9.14 -12.39
CA ALA A 82 2.08 -8.28 -12.44
C ALA A 82 2.45 -6.84 -12.80
N HIS A 83 3.46 -6.26 -12.14
CA HIS A 83 3.94 -4.92 -12.43
C HIS A 83 4.40 -4.76 -13.90
N LEU A 84 5.12 -5.75 -14.43
CA LEU A 84 5.63 -5.74 -15.80
C LEU A 84 4.54 -5.90 -16.86
N LEU A 85 3.42 -6.55 -16.50
CA LEU A 85 2.22 -6.63 -17.32
C LEU A 85 1.32 -5.40 -17.21
N HIS A 86 1.75 -4.37 -16.47
CA HIS A 86 0.96 -3.17 -16.16
C HIS A 86 -0.29 -3.44 -15.31
N ASP A 87 -0.35 -4.59 -14.64
CA ASP A 87 -1.34 -4.86 -13.61
C ASP A 87 -0.90 -4.26 -12.26
N GLN A 88 -1.85 -4.05 -11.35
CA GLN A 88 -1.56 -3.56 -10.00
C GLN A 88 -1.10 -4.73 -9.11
N PRO A 89 0.19 -4.81 -8.73
CA PRO A 89 0.64 -5.81 -7.76
C PRO A 89 0.01 -5.55 -6.39
N ILE A 90 -0.30 -6.63 -5.68
CA ILE A 90 -0.92 -6.60 -4.35
C ILE A 90 -0.07 -7.36 -3.33
N CYS A 91 -0.10 -6.93 -2.08
CA CYS A 91 0.57 -7.62 -0.98
C CYS A 91 -0.10 -8.97 -0.73
N PRO A 92 0.64 -10.10 -0.69
CA PRO A 92 0.05 -11.42 -0.47
C PRO A 92 -0.54 -11.62 0.94
N PHE A 93 -0.23 -10.73 1.90
CA PHE A 93 -0.67 -10.86 3.29
C PHE A 93 -1.89 -10.02 3.63
N ASP A 94 -2.08 -8.89 2.95
CA ASP A 94 -3.11 -7.93 3.30
C ASP A 94 -3.90 -7.41 2.09
N GLU A 95 -3.52 -7.76 0.86
CA GLU A 95 -4.13 -7.35 -0.40
C GLU A 95 -3.99 -5.85 -0.73
N THR A 96 -3.19 -5.09 0.04
CA THR A 96 -2.90 -3.68 -0.28
C THR A 96 -2.06 -3.58 -1.55
N PRO A 97 -2.37 -2.62 -2.45
CA PRO A 97 -1.53 -2.29 -3.60
C PRO A 97 -0.06 -2.03 -3.24
N ILE A 98 0.85 -2.67 -3.97
CA ILE A 98 2.28 -2.50 -3.81
C ILE A 98 2.78 -1.35 -4.68
N THR A 99 3.59 -0.48 -4.08
CA THR A 99 4.29 0.58 -4.81
C THR A 99 5.64 0.08 -5.29
N PHE A 100 5.89 0.19 -6.60
CA PHE A 100 7.18 -0.05 -7.21
C PHE A 100 7.91 1.28 -7.44
N VAL A 101 9.11 1.40 -6.89
CA VAL A 101 10.00 2.54 -7.11
C VAL A 101 11.20 2.07 -7.93
N SER A 102 11.33 2.58 -9.15
CA SER A 102 12.50 2.35 -9.99
C SER A 102 13.74 3.00 -9.38
N LEU A 103 14.80 2.20 -9.20
CA LEU A 103 16.08 2.65 -8.68
C LEU A 103 17.14 2.68 -9.80
N PRO A 104 18.13 3.59 -9.72
CA PRO A 104 19.26 3.57 -10.65
C PRO A 104 20.02 2.24 -10.62
N ASN A 105 20.32 1.69 -11.80
CA ASN A 105 21.14 0.48 -11.92
C ASN A 105 22.15 0.61 -13.09
N PRO A 106 23.47 0.59 -12.80
CA PRO A 106 24.49 0.76 -13.84
C PRO A 106 24.59 -0.42 -14.81
N ARG A 107 23.98 -1.58 -14.50
CA ARG A 107 24.13 -2.82 -15.29
C ARG A 107 23.01 -3.05 -16.33
N ARG A 108 22.25 -2.01 -16.71
CA ARG A 108 21.08 -2.10 -17.63
C ARG A 108 20.02 -3.14 -17.21
N LYS A 109 19.96 -3.49 -15.92
CA LYS A 109 18.91 -4.33 -15.33
C LYS A 109 17.91 -3.45 -14.59
N GLY A 110 16.65 -3.85 -14.55
CA GLY A 110 15.68 -3.20 -13.67
C GLY A 110 16.10 -3.40 -12.22
N ARG A 111 16.11 -2.33 -11.42
CA ARG A 111 16.21 -2.42 -9.96
C ARG A 111 15.00 -1.72 -9.38
N TYR A 112 14.27 -2.41 -8.52
CA TYR A 112 13.04 -1.90 -7.96
C TYR A 112 13.07 -2.00 -6.44
N ARG A 113 12.48 -1.02 -5.78
CA ARG A 113 12.06 -1.12 -4.39
C ARG A 113 10.56 -1.35 -4.35
N LEU A 114 10.14 -2.41 -3.67
CA LEU A 114 8.76 -2.81 -3.50
C LEU A 114 8.33 -2.41 -2.09
N LEU A 115 7.19 -1.72 -1.98
CA LEU A 115 6.71 -1.13 -0.73
C LEU A 115 5.24 -1.48 -0.53
N CYS A 116 4.91 -2.17 0.56
CA CYS A 116 3.54 -2.16 1.09
C CYS A 116 3.44 -1.11 2.20
N TYR A 117 2.70 -0.04 1.91
CA TYR A 117 2.46 1.03 2.86
C TYR A 117 1.43 0.70 3.94
N TYR A 118 0.76 -0.45 3.88
CA TYR A 118 -0.15 -0.90 4.95
C TYR A 118 0.59 -1.71 6.01
N CYS A 119 1.25 -2.81 5.66
CA CYS A 119 1.97 -3.64 6.63
C CYS A 119 3.42 -3.22 6.87
N GLY A 120 3.99 -2.33 6.04
CA GLY A 120 5.35 -1.84 6.18
C GLY A 120 6.42 -2.79 5.61
N ARG A 121 6.02 -3.88 4.95
CA ARG A 121 6.96 -4.79 4.27
C ARG A 121 7.57 -4.11 3.06
N HIS A 122 8.89 -3.97 3.08
CA HIS A 122 9.67 -3.37 2.01
C HIS A 122 10.78 -4.32 1.60
N THR A 123 11.08 -4.40 0.31
CA THR A 123 12.24 -5.13 -0.20
C THR A 123 12.80 -4.48 -1.45
N GLU A 124 14.00 -4.86 -1.85
CA GLU A 124 14.60 -4.48 -3.13
C GLU A 124 14.87 -5.71 -3.97
N MET A 125 14.68 -5.58 -5.28
CA MET A 125 14.93 -6.66 -6.22
C MET A 125 15.62 -6.17 -7.48
N ASN A 126 16.29 -7.09 -8.17
CA ASN A 126 16.77 -6.89 -9.52
C ASN A 126 15.91 -7.71 -10.48
N TRP A 127 15.57 -7.14 -11.62
CA TRP A 127 14.86 -7.82 -12.71
C TRP A 127 15.70 -7.86 -14.00
N PRO A 128 15.76 -8.99 -14.71
CA PRO A 128 15.22 -10.30 -14.30
C PRO A 128 16.00 -10.88 -13.08
N PRO A 129 15.34 -11.73 -12.27
CA PRO A 129 15.99 -12.38 -11.14
C PRO A 129 17.18 -13.22 -11.63
N PRO A 130 18.27 -13.33 -10.85
CA PRO A 130 19.45 -14.10 -11.24
C PRO A 130 19.16 -15.54 -11.67
N GLU A 131 18.16 -16.17 -11.05
CA GLU A 131 17.73 -17.55 -11.26
C GLU A 131 17.13 -17.76 -12.66
N ALA A 132 16.55 -16.72 -13.27
CA ALA A 132 15.97 -16.77 -14.62
C ALA A 132 17.03 -16.83 -15.74
N LYS A 133 18.33 -16.75 -15.41
CA LYS A 133 19.42 -16.91 -16.38
C LYS A 133 19.91 -18.36 -16.54
N ARG A 134 19.36 -19.32 -15.79
CA ARG A 134 19.74 -20.73 -15.86
C ARG A 134 18.95 -21.48 -16.91
#